data_AF-A0A969NHL8-F1
#
_entry.id   AF-A0A969NHL8-F1
#
_cell.length_a   1.000
_cell.length_b   1.000
_cell.length_c   1.000
_cell.angle_alpha   90.00
_cell.angle_beta   90.00
_cell.angle_gamma   90.00
#
_symmetry.space_group_name_H-M   'P 1'
#
loop_
_entity.id
_entity.type
_entity.pdbx_description
1 polymer ?
#
loop_
_entity_poly.entity_id
_entity_poly.type
_entity_poly.pdbx_seq_one_letter_code
_entity_poly.pdbx_strand_id
1 'polypeptide(L)'
;MACIDAKSGKLIWRYQASRIHNAPLGRWGLSESVLIDENNVFFTPGGNHTTMIALDKESGELSWKSESLNDNTSYCSPLMIEKSGKK
;
A
#
# COMPACT_ATOMS: atom_id res chain seq x y z
N MET A 1 5.53 0.21 4.75
CA MET A 1 5.64 1.38 3.87
C MET A 1 6.21 2.56 4.64
N ALA A 2 6.98 3.43 4.01
CA ALA A 2 7.46 4.67 4.62
C ALA A 2 7.65 5.73 3.54
N CYS A 3 7.50 7.01 3.92
CA CYS A 3 7.90 8.15 3.11
C CYS A 3 9.07 8.84 3.78
N ILE A 4 10.09 9.14 2.97
CA ILE A 4 11.36 9.71 3.40
C ILE A 4 11.61 10.94 2.55
N ASP A 5 12.01 12.04 3.18
CA ASP A 5 12.45 13.22 2.46
C ASP A 5 13.72 12.89 1.65
N ALA A 6 13.65 13.03 0.33
CA ALA A 6 14.69 12.58 -0.58
C ALA A 6 16.04 13.33 -0.42
N LYS A 7 16.01 14.56 0.12
CA LYS A 7 17.23 15.39 0.27
C LYS A 7 17.94 15.11 1.60
N SER A 8 17.18 15.07 2.69
CA SER A 8 17.69 14.97 4.06
C SER A 8 17.72 13.53 4.58
N GLY A 9 16.98 12.60 3.96
CA GLY A 9 16.79 11.25 4.48
C GLY A 9 15.88 11.18 5.71
N LYS A 10 15.22 12.29 6.08
CA LYS A 10 14.32 12.33 7.24
C LYS A 10 13.06 11.51 6.98
N LEU A 11 12.71 10.65 7.93
CA LEU A 11 11.42 9.96 7.92
C LEU A 11 10.26 10.97 8.07
N ILE A 12 9.34 10.99 7.11
CA ILE A 12 8.11 11.79 7.15
C ILE A 12 7.03 10.98 7.86
N TRP A 13 6.75 9.78 7.35
CA TRP A 13 5.79 8.86 7.97
C TRP A 13 6.16 7.40 7.72
N ARG A 14 5.61 6.51 8.53
CA ARG A 14 5.76 5.05 8.40
C ARG A 14 4.43 4.35 8.68
N TYR A 15 4.11 3.39 7.83
CA TYR A 15 2.93 2.54 7.94
C TYR A 15 3.31 1.06 7.99
N GLN A 16 2.94 0.38 9.07
CA GLN A 16 3.23 -1.03 9.32
C GLN A 16 2.03 -1.93 8.97
N ALA A 17 1.75 -2.09 7.67
CA ALA A 17 0.56 -2.78 7.20
C ALA A 17 0.42 -4.22 7.73
N SER A 18 1.51 -4.99 7.80
CA SER A 18 1.49 -6.35 8.36
C SER A 18 1.02 -6.40 9.80
N ARG A 19 1.42 -5.43 10.62
CA ARG A 19 1.00 -5.32 12.02
C ARG A 19 -0.44 -4.82 12.15
N ILE A 20 -0.82 -3.81 11.35
CA ILE A 20 -2.13 -3.16 11.44
C ILE A 20 -3.24 -4.06 10.89
N HIS A 21 -2.97 -4.75 9.78
CA HIS A 21 -3.96 -5.56 9.05
C HIS A 21 -3.78 -7.06 9.23
N ASN A 22 -2.90 -7.49 10.16
CA ASN A 22 -2.56 -8.90 10.36
C ASN A 22 -2.19 -9.61 9.04
N ALA A 23 -1.46 -8.90 8.18
CA ALA A 23 -1.10 -9.39 6.86
C ALA A 23 0.18 -10.24 6.95
N PRO A 24 0.14 -11.52 6.53
CA PRO A 24 1.30 -12.39 6.54
C PRO A 24 2.34 -11.89 5.54
N LEU A 25 3.61 -11.85 5.98
CA LEU A 25 4.72 -11.45 5.14
C LEU A 25 5.45 -12.68 4.60
N GLY A 26 5.75 -12.67 3.30
CA GLY A 26 6.60 -13.67 2.66
C GLY A 26 8.09 -13.50 3.01
N ARG A 27 8.95 -14.33 2.41
CA ARG A 27 10.42 -14.33 2.63
C ARG A 27 11.05 -12.94 2.50
N TRP A 28 10.58 -12.12 1.55
CA TRP A 28 11.11 -10.79 1.27
C TRP A 28 10.19 -9.67 1.75
N GLY A 29 9.28 -9.98 2.67
CA GLY A 29 8.27 -9.03 3.12
C GLY A 29 7.38 -8.54 1.98
N LEU A 30 6.90 -7.31 2.13
CA LEU A 30 6.13 -6.60 1.11
C LEU A 30 7.12 -5.98 0.11
N SER A 31 7.24 -6.61 -1.06
CA SER A 31 8.17 -6.22 -2.12
C SER A 31 7.41 -5.93 -3.41
N GLU A 32 7.01 -4.68 -3.59
CA GLU A 32 6.29 -4.18 -4.76
C GLU A 32 6.68 -2.72 -5.05
N SER A 33 6.42 -2.24 -6.27
CA SER A 33 6.45 -0.81 -6.57
C SER A 33 5.09 -0.22 -6.24
N VAL A 34 5.05 0.74 -5.31
CA VAL A 34 3.80 1.43 -4.99
C VAL A 34 3.27 2.22 -6.17
N LEU A 35 1.95 2.32 -6.27
CA LEU A 35 1.27 3.17 -7.23
C LEU A 35 0.87 4.47 -6.52
N ILE A 36 1.23 5.61 -7.11
CA ILE A 36 0.77 6.92 -6.64
C ILE A 36 -0.23 7.46 -7.66
N ASP A 37 -1.43 7.82 -7.20
CA ASP A 37 -2.41 8.56 -7.99
C ASP A 37 -3.04 9.63 -7.11
N GLU A 38 -3.03 10.86 -7.61
CA GLU A 38 -3.45 12.07 -6.89
C GLU A 38 -2.82 12.18 -5.49
N ASN A 39 -3.61 12.02 -4.43
CA ASN A 39 -3.20 12.07 -3.03
C ASN A 39 -2.97 10.71 -2.40
N ASN A 40 -3.16 9.62 -3.15
CA ASN A 40 -3.13 8.27 -2.60
C ASN A 40 -1.88 7.48 -3.04
N VAL A 41 -1.36 6.68 -2.11
CA VAL A 41 -0.35 5.65 -2.34
C VAL A 41 -1.02 4.29 -2.16
N PHE A 42 -1.08 3.52 -3.23
CA PHE A 42 -1.69 2.19 -3.28
C PHE A 42 -0.63 1.09 -3.22
N PHE A 43 -0.92 0.05 -2.44
CA PHE A 43 -0.06 -1.14 -2.31
C PHE A 43 -0.85 -2.34 -1.74
N THR A 44 -0.30 -3.56 -1.87
CA THR A 44 -1.02 -4.83 -1.66
C THR A 44 -0.47 -5.65 -0.47
N PRO A 45 -0.82 -5.28 0.77
CA PRO A 45 -0.35 -6.04 1.93
C PRO A 45 -0.89 -7.48 1.96
N GLY A 46 -2.02 -7.77 1.32
CA GLY A 46 -2.68 -9.07 1.42
C GLY A 46 -3.16 -9.39 2.85
N GLY A 47 -3.62 -10.62 3.04
CA GLY A 47 -4.08 -11.16 4.32
C GLY A 47 -5.58 -11.02 4.55
N ASN A 48 -6.02 -11.52 5.71
CA ASN A 48 -7.43 -11.81 5.97
C ASN A 48 -8.30 -10.56 6.16
N HIS A 49 -7.69 -9.38 6.37
CA HIS A 49 -8.43 -8.14 6.64
C HIS A 49 -8.58 -7.22 5.42
N THR A 50 -7.67 -7.30 4.45
CA THR A 50 -7.67 -6.51 3.22
C THR A 50 -6.71 -7.12 2.20
N THR A 51 -6.95 -6.90 0.91
CA THR A 51 -5.98 -7.22 -0.14
C THR A 51 -5.14 -6.01 -0.52
N MET A 52 -5.78 -4.85 -0.67
CA MET A 52 -5.15 -3.60 -1.10
C MET A 52 -5.55 -2.45 -0.19
N ILE A 53 -4.64 -1.52 0.04
CA ILE A 53 -4.93 -0.29 0.77
C ILE A 53 -4.44 0.92 0.01
N ALA A 54 -5.05 2.06 0.32
CA ALA A 54 -4.57 3.38 -0.07
C ALA A 54 -4.24 4.18 1.19
N LEU A 55 -3.09 4.83 1.18
CA LEU A 55 -2.71 5.80 2.21
C LEU A 55 -2.69 7.20 1.60
N ASP A 56 -3.04 8.21 2.37
CA ASP A 56 -2.73 9.58 2.03
C ASP A 56 -1.20 9.77 1.92
N LYS A 57 -0.72 10.34 0.81
CA LYS A 57 0.71 10.41 0.49
C LYS A 57 1.48 11.37 1.40
N GLU A 58 0.81 12.37 1.98
CA GLU A 58 1.45 13.40 2.80
C GLU A 58 1.56 12.98 4.26
N SER A 59 0.49 12.38 4.80
CA SER A 59 0.37 12.00 6.21
C SER A 59 0.69 10.52 6.48
N GLY A 60 0.48 9.65 5.50
CA GLY A 60 0.53 8.20 5.66
C GLY A 60 -0.70 7.60 6.36
N GLU A 61 -1.77 8.38 6.54
CA GLU A 61 -3.03 7.92 7.12
C GLU A 61 -3.81 7.03 6.12
N LEU A 62 -4.61 6.11 6.65
CA LEU A 62 -5.42 5.20 5.82
C LEU A 62 -6.56 5.99 5.17
N SER A 63 -6.53 6.12 3.83
CA SER A 63 -7.59 6.79 3.07
C SER A 63 -8.65 5.81 2.57
N TRP A 64 -8.26 4.57 2.26
CA TRP A 64 -9.17 3.52 1.79
C TRP A 64 -8.58 2.11 1.98
N LYS A 65 -9.44 1.09 2.05
CA LYS A 65 -9.05 -0.33 1.98
C LYS A 65 -10.07 -1.15 1.20
N SER A 66 -9.60 -2.20 0.52
CA SER A 66 -10.46 -3.19 -0.13
C SER A 66 -11.03 -4.18 0.89
N GLU A 67 -12.00 -4.98 0.45
CA GLU A 67 -12.27 -6.27 1.08
C GLU A 67 -11.07 -7.22 0.89
N SER A 68 -10.96 -8.21 1.76
CA SER A 68 -9.96 -9.26 1.62
C SER A 68 -10.41 -10.30 0.62
N LEU A 69 -9.51 -10.67 -0.29
CA LEU A 69 -9.63 -11.88 -1.12
C LEU A 69 -9.13 -13.15 -0.42
N ASN A 70 -8.76 -13.04 0.87
CA ASN A 70 -8.18 -14.10 1.68
C ASN A 70 -6.94 -14.75 1.04
N ASP A 71 -6.10 -13.93 0.42
CA ASP A 71 -4.85 -14.34 -0.21
C ASP A 71 -3.65 -13.67 0.47
N ASN A 72 -2.47 -14.27 0.36
CA ASN A 72 -1.25 -13.76 0.96
C ASN A 72 -0.68 -12.57 0.17
N THR A 73 0.26 -11.85 0.79
CA THR A 73 1.08 -10.87 0.04
C THR A 73 1.83 -11.57 -1.09
N SER A 74 1.96 -10.91 -2.24
CA SER A 74 2.70 -11.40 -3.39
C SER A 74 3.61 -10.29 -3.93
N TYR A 75 4.58 -10.66 -4.77
CA TYR A 75 5.45 -9.70 -5.43
C TYR A 75 4.74 -9.11 -6.65
N CYS A 76 3.70 -8.31 -6.41
CA CYS A 76 2.83 -7.75 -7.43
C CYS A 76 2.73 -6.23 -7.24
N SER A 77 3.06 -5.46 -8.27
CA SER A 77 2.87 -4.02 -8.25
C SER A 77 1.46 -3.66 -8.73
N PRO A 78 0.71 -2.80 -8.01
CA PRO A 78 -0.59 -2.32 -8.46
C PRO A 78 -0.48 -1.51 -9.76
N LEU A 79 -1.54 -1.56 -10.56
CA LEU A 79 -1.67 -0.83 -11.82
C LEU A 79 -2.99 -0.03 -11.83
N MET A 80 -2.92 1.26 -12.16
CA MET A 80 -4.11 2.07 -12.40
C MET A 80 -4.70 1.72 -13.77
N ILE A 81 -6.01 1.49 -13.82
CA ILE A 81 -6.73 1.19 -15.07
C ILE A 81 -7.83 2.23 -15.25
N GLU A 82 -7.81 2.94 -16.36
CA GLU A 82 -8.94 3.79 -16.75
C GLU A 82 -9.88 3.04 -17.69
N LYS A 83 -11.16 2.97 -17.35
CA LYS A 83 -12.20 2.34 -18.16
C LYS A 83 -13.42 3.24 -18.27
N SER A 84 -13.78 3.58 -19.51
CA SER A 84 -14.97 4.40 -19.81
C SER A 84 -14.97 5.77 -19.09
N GLY A 85 -13.80 6.42 -19.03
CA GLY A 85 -13.62 7.73 -18.38
C GLY A 85 -13.65 7.69 -16.85
N LYS A 86 -13.57 6.49 -16.27
CA LYS A 86 -13.43 6.29 -14.82
C LYS A 86 -12.09 5.63 -14.54
N LYS A 87 -11.39 6.20 -13.57
CA LYS A 87 -10.26 5.55 -12.90
C LYS A 87 -10.80 4.63 -11.81
#